data_AF-A0A2E2BFP5-F1
#
_entry.id   AF-A0A2E2BFP5-F1
#
_cell.length_a   1.000
_cell.length_b   1.000
_cell.length_c   1.000
_cell.angle_alpha   90.00
_cell.angle_beta   90.00
_cell.angle_gamma   90.00
#
_symmetry.space_group_name_H-M   'P 1'
#
loop_
_entity.id
_entity.type
_entity.pdbx_description
1 polymer ?
#
loop_
_entity_poly.entity_id
_entity_poly.type
_entity_poly.pdbx_seq_one_letter_code
_entity_poly.pdbx_strand_id
1 'polypeptide(L)'
;MKITLLIVLIINSLVFAIDNNILVEINDRVITKNDFIIRSEYTIRPSYCKSNNQIHKKIILNSLIAEKLLAIEIEDYISEDNFSDNFLNGIKEQYMRDYLLKDMVYSKIDINPMVIEKYLENSLKVYDLYFISIPSEPVANSINMLLAQGIEFEDICMDYLNLKGIPEIKMDFFYEKDPAIHESIFLNSLSKNQVIGPILAKDNKHLFIKVKDFVYSPLITSNEISNHTNMVNQKLYELTQVKEYDIYIKEIMKDYSVVFNSDVFVKLANEAYNYYIDRNNLINDQVLSSSLVFSKRDSINYYDEIFTLNGNSYNVSYLDNLISKHPLVFRNQNISRKEFGMQFKYALVDLIRDERLNEIAYKNNYDINDEVMKDYRIFSDATSSRLHLEALLKSNNFPLDQFNENPESIIDNYLNQYIDSLQVSYSEKIKINFNLLNEIELTDIDLYAYKKGVPYPMVVPVFPVLTNKSVIDYGKEVNF
;
A
#
# COMPACT_ATOMS: atom_id res chain seq x y z
N MET A 1 -15.87 -12.81 -24.77
CA MET A 1 -15.77 -13.34 -23.40
C MET A 1 -15.35 -12.18 -22.52
N LYS A 2 -16.27 -11.63 -21.71
CA LYS A 2 -15.97 -10.50 -20.81
C LYS A 2 -15.23 -11.06 -19.59
N ILE A 3 -13.94 -10.79 -19.49
CA ILE A 3 -13.16 -11.05 -18.27
C ILE A 3 -13.54 -9.95 -17.29
N THR A 4 -14.32 -10.30 -16.28
CA THR A 4 -14.64 -9.41 -15.17
C THR A 4 -13.43 -9.43 -14.23
N LEU A 5 -12.57 -8.42 -14.33
CA LEU A 5 -11.48 -8.20 -13.39
C LEU A 5 -12.09 -7.73 -12.07
N LEU A 6 -12.06 -8.58 -11.04
CA LEU A 6 -12.51 -8.23 -9.69
C LEU A 6 -11.39 -7.41 -9.02
N ILE A 7 -11.56 -6.09 -8.96
CA ILE A 7 -10.67 -5.21 -8.19
C ILE A 7 -11.18 -5.22 -6.74
N VAL A 8 -10.49 -5.96 -5.86
CA VAL A 8 -10.71 -5.88 -4.42
C VAL A 8 -9.76 -4.83 -3.86
N LEU A 9 -10.32 -3.74 -3.36
CA LEU A 9 -9.59 -2.65 -2.71
C LEU A 9 -9.39 -3.04 -1.24
N ILE A 10 -8.25 -3.64 -0.89
CA ILE A 10 -7.90 -3.92 0.51
C ILE A 10 -7.39 -2.61 1.11
N ILE A 11 -8.24 -1.95 1.91
CA ILE A 11 -7.82 -0.84 2.77
C ILE A 11 -7.11 -1.47 3.98
N ASN A 12 -5.98 -0.88 4.35
CA ASN A 12 -5.00 -1.36 5.32
C ASN A 12 -5.61 -1.85 6.65
N SER A 13 -5.78 -3.18 6.78
CA SER A 13 -5.77 -3.87 8.07
C SER A 13 -5.58 -5.38 7.89
N LEU A 14 -4.55 -5.80 7.13
CA LEU A 14 -4.03 -7.16 7.32
C LEU A 14 -2.94 -7.05 8.39
N VAL A 15 -3.37 -7.15 9.65
CA VAL A 15 -2.48 -7.59 10.71
C VAL A 15 -2.13 -9.03 10.35
N PHE A 16 -0.95 -9.25 9.78
CA PHE A 16 -0.41 -10.60 9.64
C PHE A 16 -0.22 -11.14 11.05
N ALA A 17 -1.19 -11.93 11.52
CA ALA A 17 -0.99 -12.74 12.70
C ALA A 17 0.22 -13.63 12.44
N ILE A 18 1.06 -13.83 13.46
CA ILE A 18 2.14 -14.80 13.40
C ILE A 18 1.49 -16.18 13.25
N ASP A 19 1.40 -16.65 12.00
CA ASP A 19 1.06 -18.03 11.72
C ASP A 19 2.29 -18.88 12.08
N ASN A 20 2.26 -19.46 13.27
CA ASN A 20 3.29 -20.38 13.76
C ASN A 20 3.28 -21.73 13.02
N ASN A 21 2.41 -21.92 12.02
CA ASN A 21 2.37 -23.14 11.22
C ASN A 21 3.49 -23.14 10.18
N ILE A 22 4.66 -23.60 10.59
CA ILE A 22 5.82 -23.80 9.71
C ILE A 22 5.50 -24.92 8.71
N LEU A 23 5.60 -24.61 7.42
CA LEU A 23 5.44 -25.54 6.32
C LEU A 23 6.78 -26.14 5.89
N VAL A 24 7.81 -25.30 5.80
CA VAL A 24 9.17 -25.71 5.45
C VAL A 24 10.19 -24.96 6.31
N GLU A 25 11.24 -25.67 6.72
CA GLU A 25 12.47 -25.09 7.29
C GLU A 25 13.66 -25.50 6.40
N ILE A 26 14.51 -24.54 6.04
CA ILE A 26 15.74 -24.75 5.26
C ILE A 26 16.85 -23.92 5.91
N ASN A 27 17.74 -24.58 6.68
CA ASN A 27 18.67 -23.88 7.58
C ASN A 27 17.93 -22.91 8.52
N ASP A 28 18.17 -21.61 8.40
CA ASP A 28 17.57 -20.51 9.16
C ASP A 28 16.37 -19.86 8.44
N ARG A 29 16.00 -20.38 7.26
CA ARG A 29 14.89 -19.87 6.44
C ARG A 29 13.62 -20.69 6.67
N VAL A 30 12.49 -20.00 6.71
CA VAL A 30 11.18 -20.59 6.98
C VAL A 30 10.20 -20.21 5.87
N ILE A 31 9.33 -21.15 5.51
CA ILE A 31 8.10 -20.91 4.76
C ILE A 31 6.95 -21.30 5.68
N THR A 32 6.12 -20.34 6.06
CA THR A 32 4.89 -20.61 6.83
C THR A 32 3.72 -20.95 5.91
N LYS A 33 2.64 -21.52 6.47
CA LYS A 33 1.39 -21.72 5.75
C LYS A 33 0.86 -20.41 5.16
N ASN A 34 0.88 -19.32 5.94
CA ASN A 34 0.48 -18.01 5.42
C ASN A 34 1.36 -17.58 4.23
N ASP A 35 2.69 -17.71 4.32
CA ASP A 35 3.60 -17.34 3.22
C ASP A 35 3.26 -18.12 1.94
N PHE A 36 3.01 -19.43 2.07
CA PHE A 36 2.58 -20.28 0.96
C PHE A 36 1.27 -19.79 0.33
N ILE A 37 0.26 -19.48 1.14
CA ILE A 37 -1.06 -19.02 0.66
C ILE A 37 -0.91 -17.67 -0.04
N ILE A 38 -0.35 -16.66 0.61
CA ILE A 38 -0.24 -15.32 0.01
C ILE A 38 0.62 -15.33 -1.25
N ARG A 39 1.73 -16.09 -1.28
CA ARG A 39 2.57 -16.21 -2.48
C ARG A 39 1.86 -16.95 -3.62
N SER A 40 0.89 -17.83 -3.30
CA SER A 40 0.12 -18.56 -4.29
C SER A 40 -1.10 -17.80 -4.80
N GLU A 41 -1.75 -17.01 -3.94
CA GLU A 41 -3.01 -16.36 -4.28
C GLU A 41 -2.86 -14.90 -4.68
N TYR A 42 -1.84 -14.20 -4.16
CA TYR A 42 -1.65 -12.77 -4.40
C TYR A 42 -0.67 -12.47 -5.54
N THR A 43 -0.35 -13.50 -6.32
CA THR A 43 0.47 -13.40 -7.53
C THR A 43 -0.14 -14.21 -8.66
N ILE A 44 0.18 -13.82 -9.91
CA ILE A 44 -0.22 -14.60 -11.08
C ILE A 44 0.73 -15.79 -11.19
N ARG A 45 0.18 -17.01 -11.16
CA ARG A 45 0.95 -18.24 -11.30
C ARG A 45 1.04 -18.69 -12.77
N PRO A 46 2.01 -19.54 -13.13
CA PRO A 46 1.98 -20.28 -14.40
C PRO A 46 0.86 -21.32 -14.45
N SER A 47 0.33 -21.60 -15.65
CA SER A 47 -0.79 -22.55 -15.89
C SER A 47 -0.59 -23.91 -15.24
N TYR A 48 0.64 -24.42 -15.22
CA TYR A 48 1.01 -25.71 -14.63
C TYR A 48 0.94 -25.77 -13.10
N CYS A 49 0.63 -24.66 -12.40
CA CYS A 49 0.50 -24.63 -10.94
C CYS A 49 -0.65 -23.74 -10.41
N LYS A 50 -1.71 -23.51 -11.21
CA LYS A 50 -2.85 -22.62 -10.88
C LYS A 50 -4.00 -23.16 -10.02
N SER A 51 -4.02 -24.43 -9.64
CA SER A 51 -5.21 -25.05 -9.06
C SER A 51 -4.94 -25.54 -7.64
N ASN A 52 -6.01 -25.85 -6.91
CA ASN A 52 -5.92 -26.40 -5.55
C ASN A 52 -5.51 -27.88 -5.47
N ASN A 53 -5.27 -28.56 -6.60
CA ASN A 53 -4.95 -29.98 -6.56
C ASN A 53 -3.54 -30.25 -5.98
N GLN A 54 -3.31 -31.47 -5.50
CA GLN A 54 -2.06 -31.84 -4.83
C GLN A 54 -0.81 -31.73 -5.72
N ILE A 55 -0.93 -31.96 -7.03
CA ILE A 55 0.19 -31.82 -7.96
C ILE A 55 0.60 -30.35 -8.03
N HIS A 56 -0.37 -29.44 -8.18
CA HIS A 56 -0.12 -28.00 -8.27
C HIS A 56 0.43 -27.46 -6.94
N LYS A 57 -0.13 -27.87 -5.79
CA LYS A 57 0.39 -27.50 -4.46
C LYS A 57 1.85 -27.92 -4.27
N LYS A 58 2.24 -29.11 -4.76
CA LYS A 58 3.64 -29.56 -4.71
C LYS A 58 4.55 -28.76 -5.64
N ILE A 59 4.11 -28.40 -6.84
CA ILE A 59 4.90 -27.54 -7.75
C ILE A 59 5.13 -26.16 -7.15
N ILE A 60 4.09 -25.59 -6.51
CA ILE A 60 4.19 -24.32 -5.79
C ILE A 60 5.23 -24.45 -4.68
N LEU A 61 5.13 -25.49 -3.85
CA LEU A 61 6.06 -25.71 -2.75
C LEU A 61 7.49 -25.85 -3.26
N ASN A 62 7.71 -26.65 -4.31
CA ASN A 62 9.01 -26.83 -4.96
C ASN A 62 9.57 -25.50 -5.48
N SER A 63 8.73 -24.64 -6.06
CA SER A 63 9.14 -23.33 -6.56
C SER A 63 9.56 -22.39 -5.44
N LEU A 64 8.83 -22.36 -4.32
CA LEU A 64 9.18 -21.57 -3.14
C LEU A 64 10.45 -22.10 -2.45
N ILE A 65 10.62 -23.42 -2.37
CA ILE A 65 11.85 -24.04 -1.86
C ILE A 65 13.03 -23.69 -2.77
N ALA A 66 12.87 -23.81 -4.09
CA ALA A 66 13.91 -23.46 -5.06
C ALA A 66 14.34 -21.99 -4.93
N GLU A 67 13.39 -21.06 -4.73
CA GLU A 67 13.70 -19.65 -4.46
C GLU A 67 14.63 -19.49 -3.26
N LYS A 68 14.32 -20.17 -2.14
CA LYS A 68 15.18 -20.15 -0.95
C LYS A 68 16.57 -20.72 -1.24
N LEU A 69 16.65 -21.86 -1.95
CA LEU A 69 17.93 -22.51 -2.26
C LEU A 69 18.81 -21.63 -3.17
N LEU A 70 18.24 -21.03 -4.22
CA LEU A 70 18.96 -20.10 -5.09
C LEU A 70 19.45 -18.89 -4.30
N ALA A 71 18.64 -18.35 -3.40
CA ALA A 71 19.00 -17.22 -2.57
C ALA A 71 20.09 -17.57 -1.53
N ILE A 72 20.13 -18.79 -0.99
CA ILE A 72 21.23 -19.26 -0.12
C ILE A 72 22.53 -19.35 -0.91
N GLU A 73 22.50 -19.97 -2.09
CA GLU A 73 23.72 -20.21 -2.90
C GLU A 73 24.44 -18.94 -3.31
N ILE A 74 23.71 -17.84 -3.52
CA ILE A 74 24.31 -16.58 -3.96
C ILE A 74 24.72 -15.68 -2.78
N GLU A 75 24.23 -15.92 -1.57
CA GLU A 75 24.39 -15.03 -0.41
C GLU A 75 25.86 -14.71 -0.10
N ASP A 76 26.73 -15.73 -0.12
CA ASP A 76 28.18 -15.56 0.10
C ASP A 76 28.89 -14.75 -1.00
N TYR A 77 28.28 -14.62 -2.19
CA TYR A 77 28.83 -13.90 -3.35
C TYR A 77 28.29 -12.48 -3.48
N ILE A 78 27.28 -12.14 -2.68
CA ILE A 78 26.69 -10.82 -2.66
C ILE A 78 27.22 -10.10 -1.40
N SER A 79 28.11 -9.13 -1.56
CA SER A 79 28.49 -8.27 -0.44
C SER A 79 27.35 -7.32 -0.07
N GLU A 80 27.28 -6.86 1.20
CA GLU A 80 26.33 -5.81 1.61
C GLU A 80 26.45 -4.55 0.72
N ASP A 81 27.66 -4.20 0.29
CA ASP A 81 27.91 -3.08 -0.65
C ASP A 81 27.34 -3.34 -2.06
N ASN A 82 27.26 -4.61 -2.50
CA ASN A 82 26.69 -5.01 -3.79
C ASN A 82 25.19 -5.34 -3.69
N PHE A 83 24.69 -5.71 -2.51
CA PHE A 83 23.27 -6.02 -2.22
C PHE A 83 22.50 -4.86 -1.61
N SER A 84 23.15 -3.73 -1.34
CA SER A 84 22.48 -2.48 -0.95
C SER A 84 21.70 -1.93 -2.16
N ASP A 85 20.76 -2.73 -2.66
CA ASP A 85 19.74 -2.29 -3.56
C ASP A 85 18.82 -1.36 -2.76
N ASN A 86 18.75 -0.11 -3.18
CA ASN A 86 17.84 0.88 -2.60
C ASN A 86 16.40 0.34 -2.54
N PHE A 87 16.04 -0.58 -3.45
CA PHE A 87 14.79 -1.34 -3.39
C PHE A 87 14.59 -2.07 -2.05
N LEU A 88 15.54 -2.91 -1.62
CA LEU A 88 15.40 -3.72 -0.42
C LEU A 88 15.45 -2.87 0.86
N ASN A 89 16.30 -1.85 0.88
CA ASN A 89 16.31 -0.87 1.96
C ASN A 89 14.96 -0.14 2.05
N GLY A 90 14.42 0.27 0.90
CA GLY A 90 13.12 0.90 0.80
C GLY A 90 11.95 0.03 1.27
N ILE A 91 11.97 -1.27 0.92
CA ILE A 91 11.01 -2.27 1.40
C ILE A 91 11.12 -2.41 2.93
N LYS A 92 12.33 -2.56 3.47
CA LYS A 92 12.56 -2.64 4.92
C LYS A 92 12.01 -1.42 5.64
N GLU A 93 12.37 -0.22 5.17
CA GLU A 93 11.89 1.05 5.71
C GLU A 93 10.36 1.16 5.62
N GLN A 94 9.73 0.68 4.54
CA GLN A 94 8.27 0.64 4.43
C GLN A 94 7.64 -0.26 5.51
N TYR A 95 8.17 -1.45 5.76
CA TYR A 95 7.69 -2.33 6.83
C TYR A 95 7.95 -1.76 8.22
N MET A 96 9.09 -1.08 8.42
CA MET A 96 9.38 -0.36 9.65
C MET A 96 8.35 0.75 9.91
N ARG A 97 7.91 1.49 8.88
CA ARG A 97 6.85 2.49 9.00
C ARG A 97 5.50 1.86 9.31
N ASP A 98 5.15 0.75 8.65
CA ASP A 98 3.93 -0.01 8.94
C ASP A 98 3.92 -0.47 10.41
N TYR A 99 5.04 -1.02 10.91
CA TYR A 99 5.18 -1.44 12.30
C TYR A 99 5.15 -0.26 13.29
N LEU A 100 5.84 0.84 12.97
CA LEU A 100 5.81 2.07 13.78
C LEU A 100 4.38 2.57 13.98
N LEU A 101 3.57 2.60 12.92
CA LEU A 101 2.18 3.04 13.01
C LEU A 101 1.32 2.03 13.78
N LYS A 102 1.55 0.72 13.59
CA LYS A 102 0.91 -0.32 14.39
C LYS A 102 1.18 -0.13 15.88
N ASP A 103 2.45 0.01 16.26
CA ASP A 103 2.88 0.10 17.66
C ASP A 103 2.46 1.45 18.29
N MET A 104 2.71 2.55 17.59
CA MET A 104 2.54 3.88 18.18
C MET A 104 1.13 4.44 18.09
N VAL A 105 0.35 4.00 17.09
CA VAL A 105 -0.96 4.57 16.76
C VAL A 105 -2.06 3.50 16.87
N TYR A 106 -2.02 2.48 16.01
CA TYR A 106 -3.19 1.62 15.79
C TYR A 106 -3.47 0.64 16.94
N SER A 107 -2.45 0.19 17.66
CA SER A 107 -2.58 -0.68 18.84
C SER A 107 -3.26 0.00 20.03
N LYS A 108 -3.30 1.33 20.03
CA LYS A 108 -3.84 2.16 21.12
C LYS A 108 -5.26 2.66 20.84
N ILE A 109 -5.83 2.31 19.69
CA ILE A 109 -7.18 2.71 19.33
C ILE A 109 -8.17 1.97 20.21
N ASP A 110 -8.90 2.73 21.01
CA ASP A 110 -10.03 2.27 21.80
C ASP A 110 -11.22 3.20 21.56
N ILE A 111 -12.31 2.64 21.04
CA ILE A 111 -13.50 3.41 20.66
C ILE A 111 -14.54 3.25 21.76
N ASN A 112 -14.93 4.37 22.38
CA ASN A 112 -15.92 4.39 23.45
C ASN A 112 -17.23 3.68 23.00
N PRO A 113 -17.70 2.65 23.74
CA PRO A 113 -18.93 1.93 23.41
C PRO A 113 -20.17 2.82 23.24
N MET A 114 -20.27 3.93 23.99
CA MET A 114 -21.38 4.89 23.86
C MET A 114 -21.35 5.63 22.51
N VAL A 115 -20.16 5.83 21.94
CA VAL A 115 -20.00 6.43 20.61
C VAL A 115 -20.39 5.42 19.54
N ILE A 116 -19.99 4.15 19.70
CA ILE A 116 -20.38 3.06 18.80
C ILE A 116 -21.90 2.92 18.72
N GLU A 117 -22.60 2.96 19.87
CA GLU A 117 -24.07 2.86 19.91
C GLU A 117 -24.75 3.96 19.09
N LYS A 118 -24.30 5.21 19.21
CA LYS A 118 -24.83 6.32 18.42
C LYS A 118 -24.60 6.13 16.91
N TYR A 119 -23.41 5.67 16.53
CA TYR A 119 -23.11 5.39 15.13
C TYR A 119 -23.93 4.21 14.60
N LEU A 120 -24.12 3.15 15.38
CA LEU A 120 -25.00 2.04 15.02
C LEU A 120 -26.43 2.52 14.74
N GLU A 121 -26.98 3.37 15.62
CA GLU A 121 -28.33 3.92 15.41
C GLU A 121 -28.42 4.75 14.10
N ASN A 122 -27.46 5.64 13.88
CA ASN A 122 -27.49 6.54 12.72
C ASN A 122 -27.03 5.87 11.41
N SER A 123 -26.33 4.75 11.48
CA SER A 123 -25.85 4.01 10.30
C SER A 123 -26.98 3.36 9.49
N LEU A 124 -28.18 3.28 10.06
CA LEU A 124 -29.40 2.81 9.39
C LEU A 124 -30.11 3.92 8.59
N LYS A 125 -29.59 5.15 8.60
CA LYS A 125 -30.14 6.28 7.85
C LYS A 125 -29.38 6.46 6.54
N VAL A 126 -30.13 6.73 5.47
CA VAL A 126 -29.59 7.24 4.21
C VAL A 126 -30.08 8.67 4.06
N TYR A 127 -29.15 9.62 4.03
CA TYR A 127 -29.45 11.04 3.95
C TYR A 127 -29.46 11.52 2.50
N ASP A 128 -30.47 12.33 2.15
CA ASP A 128 -30.46 13.18 0.96
C ASP A 128 -29.97 14.57 1.40
N LEU A 129 -28.84 15.02 0.86
CA LEU A 129 -28.09 16.19 1.34
C LEU A 129 -27.87 17.20 0.22
N TYR A 130 -28.02 18.48 0.55
CA TYR A 130 -27.39 19.57 -0.21
C TYR A 130 -26.01 19.86 0.35
N PHE A 131 -25.05 20.20 -0.51
CA PHE A 131 -23.71 20.56 -0.04
C PHE A 131 -23.04 21.64 -0.90
N ILE A 132 -22.16 22.41 -0.27
CA ILE A 132 -21.24 23.34 -0.94
C ILE A 132 -19.84 23.24 -0.32
N SER A 133 -18.82 23.25 -1.17
CA SER A 133 -17.41 23.19 -0.75
C SER A 133 -16.73 24.52 -1.06
N ILE A 134 -16.19 25.17 -0.02
CA ILE A 134 -15.66 26.52 -0.06
C ILE A 134 -14.16 26.50 0.22
N PRO A 135 -13.30 26.80 -0.77
CA PRO A 135 -11.85 26.77 -0.56
C PRO A 135 -11.32 27.95 0.25
N SER A 136 -12.07 29.05 0.35
CA SER A 136 -11.64 30.28 1.00
C SER A 136 -12.22 30.38 2.41
N GLU A 137 -11.36 30.35 3.43
CA GLU A 137 -11.74 30.53 4.83
C GLU A 137 -12.51 31.86 5.08
N PRO A 138 -12.10 33.03 4.55
CA PRO A 138 -12.88 34.27 4.66
C PRO A 138 -14.31 34.16 4.11
N VAL A 139 -14.50 33.41 3.01
CA VAL A 139 -15.82 33.19 2.41
C VAL A 139 -16.64 32.23 3.28
N ALA A 140 -16.03 31.16 3.78
CA ALA A 140 -16.68 30.24 4.71
C ALA A 140 -17.14 30.97 6.00
N ASN A 141 -16.32 31.85 6.54
CA ASN A 141 -16.68 32.68 7.70
C ASN A 141 -17.86 33.60 7.40
N SER A 142 -17.90 34.19 6.20
CA SER A 142 -19.03 35.01 5.76
C SER A 142 -20.33 34.21 5.68
N ILE A 143 -20.29 32.98 5.13
CA ILE A 143 -21.46 32.08 5.07
C ILE A 143 -21.97 31.77 6.48
N ASN A 144 -21.06 31.46 7.41
CA ASN A 144 -21.39 31.23 8.81
C ASN A 144 -22.12 32.41 9.46
N MET A 145 -21.66 33.63 9.19
CA MET A 145 -22.31 34.85 9.70
C MET A 145 -23.72 35.01 9.14
N LEU A 146 -23.93 34.74 7.85
CA LEU A 146 -25.25 34.81 7.21
C LEU A 146 -26.21 33.76 7.80
N LEU A 147 -25.74 32.53 8.01
CA LEU A 147 -26.52 31.48 8.68
C LEU A 147 -26.89 31.88 10.12
N ALA A 148 -25.94 32.46 10.87
CA ALA A 148 -26.19 32.95 12.23
C ALA A 148 -27.19 34.12 12.28
N GLN A 149 -27.33 34.87 11.19
CA GLN A 149 -28.35 35.92 11.02
C GLN A 149 -29.73 35.37 10.61
N GLY A 150 -29.86 34.04 10.43
CA GLY A 150 -31.10 33.38 10.05
C GLY A 150 -31.39 33.45 8.54
N ILE A 151 -30.39 33.74 7.71
CA ILE A 151 -30.55 33.67 6.25
C ILE A 151 -30.57 32.20 5.84
N GLU A 152 -31.55 31.83 5.02
CA GLU A 152 -31.72 30.46 4.56
C GLU A 152 -30.53 30.01 3.69
N PHE A 153 -30.15 28.75 3.84
CA PHE A 153 -28.99 28.18 3.15
C PHE A 153 -29.12 28.28 1.61
N GLU A 154 -30.33 28.08 1.09
CA GLU A 154 -30.64 28.21 -0.32
C GLU A 154 -30.42 29.63 -0.82
N ASP A 155 -30.84 30.64 -0.06
CA ASP A 155 -30.65 32.05 -0.40
C ASP A 155 -29.16 32.40 -0.40
N ILE A 156 -28.39 31.89 0.56
CA ILE A 156 -26.92 32.02 0.54
C ILE A 156 -26.33 31.42 -0.73
N CYS A 157 -26.78 30.23 -1.14
CA CYS A 157 -26.29 29.57 -2.34
C CYS A 157 -26.66 30.32 -3.63
N MET A 158 -27.89 30.81 -3.75
CA MET A 158 -28.38 31.43 -4.97
C MET A 158 -28.01 32.92 -5.06
N ASP A 159 -28.23 33.69 -4.00
CA ASP A 159 -28.12 35.16 -4.06
C ASP A 159 -26.71 35.66 -3.74
N TYR A 160 -25.98 34.95 -2.86
CA TYR A 160 -24.63 35.37 -2.44
C TYR A 160 -23.54 34.64 -3.22
N LEU A 161 -23.69 33.32 -3.44
CA LEU A 161 -22.73 32.51 -4.20
C LEU A 161 -23.04 32.41 -5.70
N ASN A 162 -24.22 32.89 -6.14
CA ASN A 162 -24.64 32.86 -7.54
C ASN A 162 -24.59 31.46 -8.18
N LEU A 163 -24.92 30.42 -7.41
CA LEU A 163 -25.01 29.06 -7.93
C LEU A 163 -26.25 28.93 -8.82
N LYS A 164 -26.15 28.16 -9.91
CA LYS A 164 -27.30 27.84 -10.78
C LYS A 164 -28.22 26.77 -10.19
N GLY A 165 -27.71 26.04 -9.21
CA GLY A 165 -28.32 24.87 -8.58
C GLY A 165 -27.42 24.43 -7.44
N ILE A 166 -28.02 23.91 -6.37
CA ILE A 166 -27.28 23.42 -5.22
C ILE A 166 -26.95 21.95 -5.46
N PRO A 167 -25.66 21.54 -5.39
CA PRO A 167 -25.28 20.15 -5.51
C PRO A 167 -26.02 19.26 -4.49
N GLU A 168 -26.54 18.13 -4.98
CA GLU A 168 -27.23 17.11 -4.18
C GLU A 168 -26.41 15.83 -4.13
N ILE A 169 -26.42 15.15 -2.98
CA ILE A 169 -25.79 13.84 -2.81
C ILE A 169 -26.63 12.95 -1.88
N LYS A 170 -26.67 11.66 -2.17
CA LYS A 170 -27.18 10.64 -1.25
C LYS A 170 -26.02 10.05 -0.47
N MET A 171 -26.13 10.00 0.84
CA MET A 171 -25.06 9.51 1.69
C MET A 171 -25.57 8.47 2.69
N ASP A 172 -25.06 7.25 2.54
CA ASP A 172 -25.13 6.22 3.58
C ASP A 172 -23.86 6.25 4.45
N PHE A 173 -23.88 5.46 5.53
CA PHE A 173 -22.80 5.38 6.50
C PHE A 173 -21.44 4.97 5.90
N PHE A 174 -21.45 4.13 4.87
CA PHE A 174 -20.23 3.54 4.33
C PHE A 174 -19.59 4.38 3.21
N TYR A 175 -20.36 5.33 2.65
CA TYR A 175 -19.95 6.19 1.55
C TYR A 175 -18.76 7.11 1.88
N GLU A 176 -18.83 7.86 2.98
CA GLU A 176 -17.86 8.91 3.32
C GLU A 176 -16.59 8.32 3.95
N LYS A 177 -15.42 8.86 3.58
CA LYS A 177 -14.10 8.39 4.04
C LYS A 177 -13.36 9.43 4.87
N ASP A 178 -13.75 10.70 4.81
CA ASP A 178 -13.22 11.75 5.65
C ASP A 178 -13.84 11.65 7.07
N PRO A 179 -13.02 11.44 8.13
CA PRO A 179 -13.54 11.30 9.48
C PRO A 179 -14.34 12.52 9.96
N ALA A 180 -13.95 13.74 9.58
CA ALA A 180 -14.63 14.96 10.04
C ALA A 180 -16.02 15.09 9.40
N ILE A 181 -16.14 14.79 8.11
CA ILE A 181 -17.42 14.79 7.40
C ILE A 181 -18.31 13.66 7.94
N HIS A 182 -17.77 12.46 8.06
CA HIS A 182 -18.50 11.30 8.56
C HIS A 182 -19.02 11.52 10.00
N GLU A 183 -18.16 12.01 10.90
CA GLU A 183 -18.52 12.34 12.28
C GLU A 183 -19.65 13.38 12.32
N SER A 184 -19.56 14.42 11.48
CA SER A 184 -20.58 15.48 11.43
C SER A 184 -21.96 14.99 10.97
N ILE A 185 -22.03 13.90 10.20
CA ILE A 185 -23.28 13.37 9.64
C ILE A 185 -23.86 12.23 10.48
N PHE A 186 -23.02 11.36 11.01
CA PHE A 186 -23.47 10.09 11.62
C PHE A 186 -23.24 9.98 13.13
N LEU A 187 -22.47 10.87 13.77
CA LEU A 187 -22.27 10.77 15.23
C LEU A 187 -23.54 11.13 16.00
N ASN A 188 -24.29 12.12 15.54
CA ASN A 188 -25.56 12.54 16.15
C ASN A 188 -26.65 12.52 15.08
N SER A 189 -27.90 12.26 15.50
CA SER A 189 -29.03 12.31 14.57
C SER A 189 -29.21 13.73 14.03
N LEU A 190 -29.23 13.87 12.71
CA LEU A 190 -29.57 15.12 12.07
C LEU A 190 -31.08 15.23 11.82
N SER A 191 -31.57 16.47 11.83
CA SER A 191 -32.98 16.79 11.53
C SER A 191 -33.13 17.32 10.12
N LYS A 192 -34.33 17.15 9.54
CA LYS A 192 -34.67 17.76 8.24
C LYS A 192 -34.51 19.28 8.31
N ASN A 193 -33.97 19.85 7.24
CA ASN A 193 -33.60 21.27 7.09
C ASN A 193 -32.43 21.75 7.97
N GLN A 194 -31.82 20.89 8.79
CA GLN A 194 -30.63 21.27 9.56
C GLN A 194 -29.46 21.56 8.62
N VAL A 195 -28.75 22.65 8.90
CA VAL A 195 -27.49 23.00 8.25
C VAL A 195 -26.34 22.71 9.22
N ILE A 196 -25.30 22.03 8.74
CA ILE A 196 -24.07 21.76 9.47
C ILE A 196 -22.87 22.33 8.70
N GLY A 197 -21.87 22.79 9.44
CA GLY A 197 -20.64 23.36 8.90
C GLY A 197 -20.24 24.69 9.52
N PRO A 198 -19.08 25.25 9.10
CA PRO A 198 -18.14 24.69 8.15
C PRO A 198 -17.41 23.49 8.75
N ILE A 199 -17.41 22.38 8.01
CA ILE A 199 -16.60 21.21 8.30
C ILE A 199 -15.30 21.39 7.51
N LEU A 200 -14.16 21.43 8.18
CA LEU A 200 -12.87 21.44 7.50
C LEU A 200 -12.56 20.01 7.01
N ALA A 201 -12.63 19.80 5.71
CA ALA A 201 -12.29 18.54 5.07
C ALA A 201 -10.77 18.39 4.91
N LYS A 202 -10.29 17.16 4.71
CA LYS A 202 -8.87 16.83 4.50
C LYS A 202 -8.21 17.57 3.33
N ASP A 203 -8.97 18.00 2.33
CA ASP A 203 -8.47 18.78 1.20
C ASP A 203 -8.37 20.30 1.49
N ASN A 204 -8.48 20.69 2.77
CA ASN A 204 -8.49 22.06 3.28
C ASN A 204 -9.66 22.93 2.76
N LYS A 205 -10.73 22.31 2.27
CA LYS A 205 -11.96 23.03 1.94
C LYS A 205 -12.94 23.00 3.11
N HIS A 206 -13.77 24.03 3.17
CA HIS A 206 -14.81 24.19 4.17
C HIS A 206 -16.14 23.71 3.56
N LEU A 207 -16.68 22.63 4.10
CA LEU A 207 -17.91 22.02 3.63
C LEU A 207 -19.10 22.50 4.48
N PHE A 208 -20.16 22.92 3.81
CA PHE A 208 -21.47 23.13 4.43
C PHE A 208 -22.45 22.13 3.84
N ILE A 209 -23.29 21.56 4.70
CA ILE A 209 -24.25 20.52 4.34
C ILE A 209 -25.61 20.91 4.91
N LYS A 210 -26.67 20.81 4.09
CA LYS A 210 -28.06 20.89 4.56
C LYS A 210 -28.76 19.56 4.35
N VAL A 211 -29.44 19.07 5.39
CA VAL A 211 -30.25 17.86 5.31
C VAL A 211 -31.56 18.16 4.60
N LYS A 212 -31.75 17.62 3.40
CA LYS A 212 -33.00 17.75 2.63
C LYS A 212 -34.04 16.74 3.14
N ASP A 213 -33.64 15.49 3.27
CA ASP A 213 -34.46 14.42 3.83
C ASP A 213 -33.58 13.24 4.30
N PHE A 214 -34.20 12.25 4.94
CA PHE A 214 -33.55 10.96 5.18
C PHE A 214 -34.57 9.82 5.25
N VAL A 215 -34.12 8.62 4.91
CA VAL A 215 -34.91 7.39 5.05
C VAL A 215 -34.23 6.47 6.05
N TYR A 216 -35.04 5.75 6.83
CA TYR A 216 -34.58 4.74 7.77
C TYR A 216 -34.74 3.34 7.17
N SER A 217 -33.66 2.57 7.18
CA SER A 217 -33.60 1.20 6.67
C SER A 217 -33.47 0.21 7.84
N PRO A 218 -34.59 -0.30 8.39
CA PRO A 218 -34.55 -1.24 9.52
C PRO A 218 -33.93 -2.58 9.12
N LEU A 219 -33.13 -3.15 10.02
CA LEU A 219 -32.66 -4.54 9.95
C LEU A 219 -33.72 -5.47 10.58
N ILE A 220 -33.95 -6.64 9.98
CA ILE A 220 -35.06 -7.53 10.40
C ILE A 220 -34.51 -8.79 11.08
N THR A 221 -33.43 -9.37 10.56
CA THR A 221 -32.90 -10.65 11.03
C THR A 221 -31.69 -10.48 11.95
N SER A 222 -31.47 -11.44 12.85
CA SER A 222 -30.28 -11.45 13.72
C SER A 222 -28.97 -11.49 12.94
N ASN A 223 -28.95 -12.15 11.77
CA ASN A 223 -27.77 -12.21 10.92
C ASN A 223 -27.45 -10.86 10.28
N GLU A 224 -28.47 -10.13 9.80
CA GLU A 224 -28.30 -8.75 9.30
C GLU A 224 -27.77 -7.82 10.39
N ILE A 225 -28.32 -7.91 11.61
CA ILE A 225 -27.88 -7.10 12.75
C ILE A 225 -26.40 -7.37 13.08
N SER A 226 -26.02 -8.66 13.16
CA SER A 226 -24.63 -9.05 13.45
C SER A 226 -23.66 -8.56 12.37
N ASN A 227 -23.99 -8.80 11.09
CA ASN A 227 -23.15 -8.39 9.97
C ASN A 227 -23.01 -6.86 9.89
N HIS A 228 -24.13 -6.13 10.05
CA HIS A 228 -24.12 -4.67 10.05
C HIS A 228 -23.29 -4.11 11.21
N THR A 229 -23.42 -4.69 12.40
CA THR A 229 -22.62 -4.29 13.57
C THR A 229 -21.13 -4.47 13.31
N ASN A 230 -20.73 -5.60 12.71
CA ASN A 230 -19.33 -5.86 12.35
C ASN A 230 -18.83 -4.84 11.32
N MET A 231 -19.62 -4.55 10.27
CA MET A 231 -19.26 -3.57 9.24
C MET A 231 -19.13 -2.16 9.82
N VAL A 232 -20.04 -1.75 10.70
CA VAL A 232 -19.98 -0.44 11.38
C VAL A 232 -18.75 -0.35 12.26
N ASN A 233 -18.47 -1.36 13.09
CA ASN A 233 -17.28 -1.40 13.94
C ASN A 233 -15.99 -1.32 13.12
N GLN A 234 -15.91 -2.07 12.02
CA GLN A 234 -14.77 -2.02 11.11
C GLN A 234 -14.60 -0.61 10.51
N LYS A 235 -15.67 -0.02 9.98
CA LYS A 235 -15.65 1.32 9.39
C LYS A 235 -15.23 2.39 10.42
N LEU A 236 -15.73 2.30 11.65
CA LEU A 236 -15.34 3.20 12.73
C LEU A 236 -13.87 3.05 13.11
N TYR A 237 -13.36 1.83 13.14
CA TYR A 237 -11.95 1.57 13.34
C TYR A 237 -11.10 2.21 12.23
N GLU A 238 -11.46 2.01 10.95
CA GLU A 238 -10.78 2.63 9.80
C GLU A 238 -10.77 4.16 9.87
N LEU A 239 -11.90 4.80 10.19
CA LEU A 239 -11.99 6.25 10.33
C LEU A 239 -11.13 6.76 11.51
N THR A 240 -11.11 6.00 12.61
CA THR A 240 -10.30 6.33 13.79
C THR A 240 -8.81 6.18 13.49
N GLN A 241 -8.39 5.15 12.75
CA GLN A 241 -7.01 5.01 12.28
C GLN A 241 -6.56 6.23 11.48
N VAL A 242 -7.40 6.72 10.57
CA VAL A 242 -7.11 7.90 9.76
C VAL A 242 -6.95 9.15 10.64
N LYS A 243 -7.84 9.34 11.62
CA LYS A 243 -7.79 10.47 12.56
C LYS A 243 -6.56 10.45 13.44
N GLU A 244 -6.26 9.31 14.07
CA GLU A 244 -5.10 9.15 14.95
C GLU A 244 -3.78 9.22 14.18
N TYR A 245 -3.74 8.72 12.95
CA TYR A 245 -2.60 8.91 12.04
C TYR A 245 -2.34 10.41 11.79
N ASP A 246 -3.36 11.19 11.44
CA ASP A 246 -3.18 12.61 11.16
C ASP A 246 -2.69 13.38 12.40
N ILE A 247 -3.21 13.04 13.60
CA ILE A 247 -2.76 13.61 14.87
C ILE A 247 -1.28 13.29 15.11
N TYR A 248 -0.89 12.02 14.93
CA TYR A 248 0.47 11.56 15.13
C TYR A 248 1.46 12.25 14.17
N ILE A 249 1.12 12.31 12.88
CA ILE A 249 1.94 13.01 11.88
C ILE A 249 2.06 14.49 12.18
N LYS A 250 0.96 15.15 12.56
CA LYS A 250 0.97 16.57 12.92
C LYS A 250 1.92 16.84 14.08
N GLU A 251 1.92 16.00 15.10
CA GLU A 251 2.80 16.14 16.26
C GLU A 251 4.28 15.94 15.88
N ILE A 252 4.59 14.93 15.06
CA ILE A 252 5.96 14.67 14.59
C ILE A 252 6.49 15.83 13.74
N MET A 253 5.63 16.40 12.90
CA MET A 253 6.01 17.39 11.89
C MET A 253 5.81 18.83 12.35
N LYS A 254 5.33 19.09 13.57
CA LYS A 254 4.93 20.44 14.04
C LYS A 254 6.04 21.50 13.95
N ASP A 255 7.29 21.08 14.17
CA ASP A 255 8.47 21.96 14.17
C ASP A 255 9.25 21.89 12.85
N TYR A 256 8.66 21.29 11.81
CA TYR A 256 9.29 21.12 10.50
C TYR A 256 8.74 22.09 9.48
N SER A 257 9.63 22.80 8.81
CA SER A 257 9.33 23.68 7.69
C SER A 257 10.22 23.35 6.50
N VAL A 258 9.56 23.12 5.36
CA VAL A 258 10.22 22.88 4.07
C VAL A 258 10.02 24.11 3.18
N VAL A 259 11.11 24.67 2.69
CA VAL A 259 11.08 25.76 1.71
C VAL A 259 11.77 25.28 0.44
N PHE A 260 11.04 25.20 -0.67
CA PHE A 260 11.58 24.78 -1.96
C PHE A 260 12.21 25.98 -2.69
N ASN A 261 13.35 25.75 -3.33
CA ASN A 261 13.92 26.69 -4.28
C ASN A 261 13.03 26.72 -5.53
N SER A 262 12.40 27.87 -5.81
CA SER A 262 11.42 28.01 -6.89
C SER A 262 11.99 27.63 -8.26
N ASP A 263 13.20 28.08 -8.59
CA ASP A 263 13.79 27.91 -9.92
C ASP A 263 14.15 26.44 -10.18
N VAL A 264 14.77 25.80 -9.18
CA VAL A 264 15.12 24.37 -9.25
C VAL A 264 13.85 23.53 -9.24
N PHE A 265 12.88 23.84 -8.38
CA PHE A 265 11.61 23.13 -8.28
C PHE A 265 10.85 23.09 -9.62
N VAL A 266 10.76 24.21 -10.33
CA VAL A 266 10.07 24.27 -11.62
C VAL A 266 10.76 23.37 -12.66
N LYS A 267 12.10 23.33 -12.69
CA LYS A 267 12.84 22.43 -13.58
C LYS A 267 12.56 20.96 -13.24
N LEU A 268 12.63 20.60 -11.96
CA LEU A 268 12.37 19.24 -11.49
C LEU A 268 10.93 18.80 -11.78
N ALA A 269 9.95 19.68 -11.55
CA ALA A 269 8.54 19.40 -11.83
C ALA A 269 8.31 19.12 -13.33
N ASN A 270 8.98 19.85 -14.23
CA ASN A 270 8.88 19.61 -15.66
C ASN A 270 9.49 18.25 -16.05
N GLU A 271 10.66 17.90 -15.52
CA GLU A 271 11.28 16.58 -15.79
C GLU A 271 10.47 15.43 -15.20
N ALA A 272 9.90 15.61 -14.01
CA ALA A 272 9.01 14.64 -13.38
C ALA A 272 7.73 14.46 -14.20
N TYR A 273 7.13 15.53 -14.70
CA TYR A 273 5.95 15.45 -15.57
C TYR A 273 6.25 14.65 -16.84
N ASN A 274 7.37 14.96 -17.51
CA ASN A 274 7.79 14.24 -18.71
C ASN A 274 8.05 12.75 -18.43
N TYR A 275 8.59 12.42 -17.26
CA TYR A 275 8.87 11.05 -16.87
C TYR A 275 7.61 10.27 -16.54
N TYR A 276 6.75 10.80 -15.65
CA TYR A 276 5.61 10.06 -15.11
C TYR A 276 4.38 10.11 -16.01
N ILE A 277 4.07 11.28 -16.58
CA ILE A 277 2.83 11.51 -17.34
C ILE A 277 3.04 11.24 -18.83
N ASP A 278 3.97 11.96 -19.47
CA ASP A 278 4.09 11.92 -20.93
C ASP A 278 4.57 10.56 -21.46
N ARG A 279 5.25 9.77 -20.63
CA ARG A 279 5.68 8.40 -20.97
C ARG A 279 4.73 7.31 -20.48
N ASN A 280 3.58 7.65 -19.89
CA ASN A 280 2.67 6.71 -19.20
C ASN A 280 3.34 5.86 -18.09
N ASN A 281 4.43 6.35 -17.48
CA ASN A 281 5.13 5.60 -16.43
C ASN A 281 4.43 5.63 -15.07
N LEU A 282 3.31 6.37 -14.92
CA LEU A 282 2.45 6.26 -13.74
C LEU A 282 1.81 4.86 -13.59
N ILE A 283 1.84 3.99 -14.62
CA ILE A 283 1.11 2.72 -14.68
C ILE A 283 2.04 1.54 -15.08
N ASN A 284 3.32 1.56 -14.69
CA ASN A 284 4.15 0.36 -14.81
C ASN A 284 4.32 -0.29 -13.43
N ASP A 285 3.43 -1.24 -13.17
CA ASP A 285 3.23 -2.03 -11.94
C ASP A 285 4.42 -2.93 -11.51
N GLN A 286 5.63 -2.69 -12.02
CA GLN A 286 6.84 -3.47 -11.70
C GLN A 286 8.08 -2.57 -11.65
N VAL A 287 8.13 -1.64 -10.69
CA VAL A 287 9.33 -0.82 -10.46
C VAL A 287 10.35 -1.64 -9.66
N LEU A 288 11.08 -2.51 -10.36
CA LEU A 288 12.31 -3.12 -9.86
C LEU A 288 13.58 -2.47 -10.47
N SER A 289 13.48 -1.44 -11.33
CA SER A 289 14.69 -0.94 -12.00
C SER A 289 14.72 0.49 -12.59
N SER A 290 13.68 1.33 -12.44
CA SER A 290 13.80 2.72 -12.93
C SER A 290 13.10 3.75 -12.04
N SER A 291 13.82 4.20 -11.01
CA SER A 291 13.52 5.48 -10.38
C SER A 291 13.97 6.63 -11.29
N LEU A 292 13.24 7.73 -11.27
CA LEU A 292 13.65 8.97 -11.91
C LEU A 292 14.92 9.48 -11.23
N VAL A 293 15.98 9.69 -12.00
CA VAL A 293 17.25 10.27 -11.53
C VAL A 293 17.41 11.66 -12.16
N PHE A 294 17.22 12.71 -11.36
CA PHE A 294 17.25 14.10 -11.82
C PHE A 294 18.66 14.56 -12.18
N SER A 295 19.68 14.13 -11.43
CA SER A 295 21.10 14.47 -11.68
C SER A 295 21.63 14.00 -13.04
N LYS A 296 20.94 13.07 -13.71
CA LYS A 296 21.29 12.60 -15.07
C LYS A 296 20.64 13.44 -16.18
N ARG A 297 19.94 14.52 -15.86
CA ARG A 297 19.28 15.41 -16.84
C ARG A 297 20.15 16.62 -17.10
N ASP A 298 20.40 16.93 -18.38
CA ASP A 298 21.29 18.02 -18.80
C ASP A 298 20.87 19.40 -18.27
N SER A 299 19.59 19.58 -17.92
CA SER A 299 19.01 20.84 -17.43
C SER A 299 19.14 21.05 -15.92
N ILE A 300 19.64 20.06 -15.17
CA ILE A 300 19.65 20.03 -13.70
C ILE A 300 21.07 19.75 -13.19
N ASN A 301 21.58 20.62 -12.32
CA ASN A 301 22.85 20.38 -11.65
C ASN A 301 22.62 19.64 -10.33
N TYR A 302 23.38 18.58 -10.09
CA TYR A 302 23.28 17.74 -8.89
C TYR A 302 23.59 18.48 -7.58
N TYR A 303 24.33 19.59 -7.64
CA TYR A 303 24.62 20.46 -6.49
C TYR A 303 23.58 21.55 -6.26
N ASP A 304 22.61 21.73 -7.16
CA ASP A 304 21.58 22.76 -7.00
C ASP A 304 20.79 22.50 -5.71
N GLU A 305 20.64 23.53 -4.88
CA GLU A 305 19.78 23.48 -3.69
C GLU A 305 18.33 23.32 -4.13
N ILE A 306 17.70 22.23 -3.69
CA ILE A 306 16.30 21.95 -4.01
C ILE A 306 15.37 22.48 -2.93
N PHE A 307 15.71 22.26 -1.66
CA PHE A 307 14.91 22.73 -0.54
C PHE A 307 15.78 22.92 0.70
N THR A 308 15.29 23.75 1.62
CA THR A 308 15.78 23.80 2.98
C THR A 308 14.78 23.14 3.92
N LEU A 309 15.26 22.28 4.82
CA LEU A 309 14.49 21.71 5.93
C LEU A 309 15.00 22.31 7.24
N ASN A 310 14.17 23.10 7.92
CA ASN A 310 14.55 23.79 9.16
C ASN A 310 15.84 24.63 9.02
N GLY A 311 16.03 25.25 7.85
CA GLY A 311 17.21 26.07 7.54
C GLY A 311 18.43 25.28 7.04
N ASN A 312 18.43 23.95 7.08
CA ASN A 312 19.49 23.14 6.48
C ASN A 312 19.24 22.93 4.99
N SER A 313 20.27 23.15 4.17
CA SER A 313 20.22 23.05 2.72
C SER A 313 20.38 21.61 2.24
N TYR A 314 19.55 21.18 1.28
CA TYR A 314 19.62 19.89 0.61
C TYR A 314 19.62 20.09 -0.89
N ASN A 315 20.42 19.28 -1.60
CA ASN A 315 20.64 19.40 -3.03
C ASN A 315 19.96 18.29 -3.84
N VAL A 316 20.00 18.40 -5.17
CA VAL A 316 19.40 17.41 -6.09
C VAL A 316 19.97 16.00 -5.89
N SER A 317 21.28 15.86 -5.63
CA SER A 317 21.87 14.54 -5.38
C SER A 317 21.29 13.86 -4.14
N TYR A 318 21.00 14.63 -3.09
CA TYR A 318 20.31 14.10 -1.91
C TYR A 318 18.89 13.66 -2.23
N LEU A 319 18.15 14.45 -3.02
CA LEU A 319 16.81 14.05 -3.46
C LEU A 319 16.84 12.74 -4.27
N ASP A 320 17.78 12.60 -5.21
CA ASP A 320 17.91 11.39 -6.02
C ASP A 320 18.15 10.15 -5.15
N ASN A 321 18.95 10.28 -4.09
CA ASN A 321 19.15 9.20 -3.12
C ASN A 321 17.85 8.84 -2.40
N LEU A 322 17.10 9.83 -1.89
CA LEU A 322 15.80 9.58 -1.26
C LEU A 322 14.82 8.88 -2.21
N ILE A 323 14.68 9.37 -3.45
CA ILE A 323 13.77 8.80 -4.44
C ILE A 323 14.18 7.38 -4.84
N SER A 324 15.48 7.08 -4.83
CA SER A 324 15.97 5.74 -5.15
C SER A 324 15.54 4.69 -4.10
N LYS A 325 15.48 5.07 -2.82
CA LYS A 325 14.99 4.23 -1.71
C LYS A 325 13.48 4.27 -1.55
N HIS A 326 12.86 5.37 -1.97
CA HIS A 326 11.44 5.63 -1.76
C HIS A 326 10.90 6.35 -2.99
N PRO A 327 10.46 5.60 -4.02
CA PRO A 327 9.82 6.17 -5.19
C PRO A 327 8.69 7.13 -4.82
N LEU A 328 8.53 8.19 -5.63
CA LEU A 328 7.51 9.20 -5.37
C LEU A 328 6.10 8.61 -5.48
N VAL A 329 5.29 8.87 -4.47
CA VAL A 329 3.88 8.48 -4.42
C VAL A 329 3.02 9.70 -4.65
N PHE A 330 2.20 9.68 -5.70
CA PHE A 330 1.25 10.74 -5.96
C PHE A 330 -0.12 10.42 -5.34
N ARG A 331 -0.72 11.42 -4.70
CA ARG A 331 -2.03 11.30 -4.04
C ARG A 331 -3.17 11.08 -5.04
N ASN A 332 -3.04 11.64 -6.25
CA ASN A 332 -4.03 11.53 -7.32
C ASN A 332 -3.52 10.63 -8.45
N GLN A 333 -4.38 9.76 -8.97
CA GLN A 333 -4.05 8.90 -10.12
C GLN A 333 -4.16 9.66 -11.46
N ASN A 334 -5.11 10.58 -11.56
CA ASN A 334 -5.31 11.41 -12.75
C ASN A 334 -4.89 12.84 -12.41
N ILE A 335 -3.73 13.25 -12.91
CA ILE A 335 -3.16 14.57 -12.63
C ILE A 335 -3.14 15.37 -13.93
N SER A 336 -3.86 16.49 -13.96
CA SER A 336 -3.76 17.39 -15.11
C SER A 336 -2.42 18.12 -15.11
N ARG A 337 -1.95 18.55 -16.30
CA ARG A 337 -0.72 19.35 -16.42
C ARG A 337 -0.71 20.60 -15.55
N LYS A 338 -1.88 21.22 -15.32
CA LYS A 338 -2.01 22.42 -14.47
C LYS A 338 -1.84 22.10 -12.99
N GLU A 339 -2.24 20.91 -12.55
CA GLU A 339 -2.18 20.50 -11.14
C GLU A 339 -0.86 19.80 -10.79
N PHE A 340 -0.10 19.35 -11.79
CA PHE A 340 1.08 18.52 -11.59
C PHE A 340 2.11 19.15 -10.66
N GLY A 341 2.42 20.44 -10.82
CA GLY A 341 3.38 21.11 -9.94
C GLY A 341 2.99 21.02 -8.46
N MET A 342 1.69 21.15 -8.14
CA MET A 342 1.22 21.02 -6.77
C MET A 342 1.25 19.56 -6.29
N GLN A 343 0.85 18.60 -7.14
CA GLN A 343 0.91 17.17 -6.79
C GLN A 343 2.35 16.69 -6.59
N PHE A 344 3.29 17.17 -7.39
CA PHE A 344 4.71 16.91 -7.24
C PHE A 344 5.24 17.49 -5.92
N LYS A 345 4.84 18.72 -5.56
CA LYS A 345 5.16 19.29 -4.24
C LYS A 345 4.65 18.40 -3.11
N TYR A 346 3.42 17.91 -3.19
CA TYR A 346 2.86 17.01 -2.17
C TYR A 346 3.65 15.70 -2.07
N ALA A 347 4.01 15.08 -3.19
CA ALA A 347 4.81 13.87 -3.20
C ALA A 347 6.19 14.07 -2.56
N LEU A 348 6.85 15.22 -2.80
CA LEU A 348 8.13 15.55 -2.16
C LEU A 348 7.98 15.78 -0.65
N VAL A 349 6.91 16.45 -0.22
CA VAL A 349 6.64 16.65 1.21
C VAL A 349 6.32 15.32 1.91
N ASP A 350 5.57 14.43 1.25
CA ASP A 350 5.29 13.08 1.75
C ASP A 350 6.57 12.25 1.87
N LEU A 351 7.48 12.32 0.88
CA LEU A 351 8.81 11.70 0.95
C LEU A 351 9.62 12.18 2.15
N ILE A 352 9.66 13.50 2.40
CA ILE A 352 10.37 14.09 3.56
C ILE A 352 9.75 13.64 4.88
N ARG A 353 8.41 13.60 4.97
CA ARG A 353 7.70 13.06 6.14
C ARG A 353 8.08 11.60 6.38
N ASP A 354 8.08 10.78 5.33
CA ASP A 354 8.32 9.35 5.45
C ASP A 354 9.78 9.05 5.84
N GLU A 355 10.74 9.86 5.38
CA GLU A 355 12.13 9.79 5.89
C GLU A 355 12.22 10.12 7.38
N ARG A 356 11.42 11.08 7.87
CA ARG A 356 11.35 11.36 9.31
C ARG A 356 10.77 10.19 10.10
N LEU A 357 9.77 9.48 9.55
CA LEU A 357 9.24 8.27 10.16
C LEU A 357 10.30 7.15 10.18
N ASN A 358 11.10 7.01 9.12
CA ASN A 358 12.22 6.07 9.07
C ASN A 358 13.21 6.35 10.22
N GLU A 359 13.62 7.60 10.41
CA GLU A 359 14.52 7.98 11.51
C GLU A 359 13.97 7.60 12.88
N ILE A 360 12.65 7.77 13.10
CA ILE A 360 11.99 7.37 14.35
C ILE A 360 12.00 5.85 14.49
N ALA A 361 11.68 5.13 13.42
CA ALA A 361 11.65 3.67 13.44
C ALA A 361 13.04 3.05 13.72
N TYR A 362 14.11 3.58 13.12
CA TYR A 362 15.49 3.18 13.42
C TYR A 362 15.85 3.45 14.89
N LYS A 363 15.46 4.62 15.44
CA LYS A 363 15.70 4.93 16.87
C LYS A 363 14.99 3.96 17.82
N ASN A 364 13.89 3.35 17.38
CA ASN A 364 13.16 2.32 18.13
C ASN A 364 13.63 0.88 17.80
N ASN A 365 14.70 0.72 17.03
CA ASN A 365 15.27 -0.56 16.60
C ASN A 365 14.28 -1.44 15.83
N TYR A 366 13.37 -0.85 15.05
CA TYR A 366 12.43 -1.63 14.24
C TYR A 366 13.07 -2.28 13.03
N ASP A 367 14.27 -1.86 12.65
CA ASP A 367 15.08 -2.48 11.59
C ASP A 367 15.56 -3.90 11.94
N ILE A 368 15.50 -4.28 13.22
CA ILE A 368 15.81 -5.64 13.70
C ILE A 368 14.59 -6.32 14.33
N ASN A 369 13.39 -5.73 14.21
CA ASN A 369 12.16 -6.33 14.74
C ASN A 369 11.79 -7.60 13.95
N ASP A 370 11.37 -8.67 14.65
CA ASP A 370 11.09 -9.96 14.02
C ASP A 370 9.94 -9.90 12.98
N GLU A 371 8.89 -9.11 13.22
CA GLU A 371 7.80 -8.96 12.25
C GLU A 371 8.29 -8.24 10.98
N VAL A 372 9.05 -7.15 11.14
CA VAL A 372 9.65 -6.40 10.03
C VAL A 372 10.63 -7.28 9.24
N MET A 373 11.50 -7.99 9.96
CA MET A 373 12.52 -8.84 9.33
C MET A 373 11.92 -10.05 8.65
N LYS A 374 10.82 -10.61 9.16
CA LYS A 374 10.08 -11.68 8.49
C LYS A 374 9.61 -11.23 7.10
N ASP A 375 8.92 -10.10 7.02
CA ASP A 375 8.39 -9.59 5.75
C ASP A 375 9.51 -9.16 4.79
N TYR A 376 10.55 -8.50 5.32
CA TYR A 376 11.75 -8.15 4.56
C TYR A 376 12.44 -9.37 3.96
N ARG A 377 12.61 -10.47 4.72
CA ARG A 377 13.29 -11.69 4.26
C ARG A 377 12.59 -12.34 3.06
N ILE A 378 11.26 -12.24 2.97
CA ILE A 378 10.52 -12.75 1.80
C ILE A 378 10.96 -12.02 0.52
N PHE A 379 11.08 -10.69 0.58
CA PHE A 379 11.54 -9.87 -0.55
C PHE A 379 13.04 -10.01 -0.81
N SER A 380 13.84 -10.10 0.24
CA SER A 380 15.29 -10.33 0.15
C SER A 380 15.57 -11.63 -0.60
N ASP A 381 14.94 -12.73 -0.19
CA ASP A 381 15.14 -14.04 -0.80
C ASP A 381 14.67 -14.07 -2.26
N ALA A 382 13.51 -13.50 -2.57
CA ALA A 382 13.03 -13.41 -3.94
C ALA A 382 13.98 -12.57 -4.83
N THR A 383 14.55 -11.50 -4.27
CA THR A 383 15.50 -10.64 -4.99
C THR A 383 16.81 -11.36 -5.23
N SER A 384 17.41 -11.98 -4.21
CA SER A 384 18.62 -12.80 -4.35
C SER A 384 18.42 -13.95 -5.33
N SER A 385 17.30 -14.67 -5.22
CA SER A 385 16.97 -15.76 -6.14
C SER A 385 16.86 -15.27 -7.58
N ARG A 386 16.27 -14.09 -7.81
CA ARG A 386 16.15 -13.50 -9.15
C ARG A 386 17.51 -13.10 -9.70
N LEU A 387 18.38 -12.47 -8.90
CA LEU A 387 19.75 -12.15 -9.32
C LEU A 387 20.53 -13.40 -9.68
N HIS A 388 20.38 -14.47 -8.91
CA HIS A 388 20.99 -15.75 -9.22
C HIS A 388 20.44 -16.34 -10.52
N LEU A 389 19.11 -16.35 -10.71
CA LEU A 389 18.50 -16.78 -11.96
C LEU A 389 19.04 -15.99 -13.15
N GLU A 390 19.08 -14.66 -13.07
CA GLU A 390 19.62 -13.80 -14.13
C GLU A 390 21.09 -14.11 -14.45
N ALA A 391 21.91 -14.37 -13.43
CA ALA A 391 23.31 -14.77 -13.59
C ALA A 391 23.43 -16.14 -14.30
N LEU A 392 22.59 -17.12 -13.93
CA LEU A 392 22.54 -18.44 -14.56
C LEU A 392 22.09 -18.36 -16.03
N LEU A 393 21.04 -17.58 -16.32
CA LEU A 393 20.56 -17.39 -17.68
C LEU A 393 21.66 -16.74 -18.54
N LYS A 394 22.30 -15.68 -18.02
CA LYS A 394 23.40 -15.00 -18.70
C LYS A 394 24.59 -15.92 -18.95
N SER A 395 25.02 -16.71 -17.97
CA SER A 395 26.17 -17.62 -18.12
C SER A 395 25.93 -18.73 -19.13
N ASN A 396 24.67 -19.09 -19.36
CA ASN A 396 24.26 -20.14 -20.30
C ASN A 396 23.72 -19.58 -21.63
N ASN A 397 23.88 -18.28 -21.89
CA ASN A 397 23.42 -17.59 -23.10
C ASN A 397 21.91 -17.71 -23.35
N PHE A 398 21.10 -17.73 -22.30
CA PHE A 398 19.65 -17.57 -22.38
C PHE A 398 19.29 -16.09 -22.18
N PRO A 399 18.80 -15.37 -23.21
CA PRO A 399 18.31 -14.01 -23.05
C PRO A 399 17.12 -13.95 -22.08
N LEU A 400 17.09 -12.93 -21.22
CA LEU A 400 16.00 -12.77 -20.24
C LEU A 400 14.63 -12.61 -20.91
N ASP A 401 14.56 -11.91 -22.03
CA ASP A 401 13.30 -11.74 -22.79
C ASP A 401 12.76 -13.08 -23.29
N GLN A 402 13.64 -13.98 -23.76
CA GLN A 402 13.26 -15.33 -24.18
C GLN A 402 12.70 -16.14 -23.00
N PHE A 403 13.31 -16.02 -21.82
CA PHE A 403 12.82 -16.66 -20.61
C PHE A 403 11.45 -16.12 -20.19
N ASN A 404 11.23 -14.81 -20.28
CA ASN A 404 9.94 -14.20 -19.96
C ASN A 404 8.82 -14.61 -20.93
N GLU A 405 9.13 -14.83 -22.21
CA GLU A 405 8.16 -15.28 -23.22
C GLU A 405 7.82 -16.77 -23.10
N ASN A 406 8.82 -17.63 -22.86
CA ASN A 406 8.64 -19.08 -22.80
C ASN A 406 9.51 -19.72 -21.69
N PRO A 407 9.13 -19.57 -20.42
CA PRO A 407 9.93 -20.07 -19.30
C PRO A 407 10.00 -21.60 -19.27
N GLU A 408 8.93 -22.30 -19.69
CA GLU A 408 8.82 -23.77 -19.61
C GLU A 408 9.96 -24.48 -20.36
N SER A 409 10.33 -24.00 -21.54
CA SER A 409 11.41 -24.60 -22.32
C SER A 409 12.77 -24.55 -21.60
N ILE A 410 13.07 -23.44 -20.92
CA ILE A 410 14.32 -23.28 -20.18
C ILE A 410 14.25 -24.04 -18.84
N ILE A 411 13.07 -24.10 -18.23
CA ILE A 411 12.82 -24.90 -17.03
C ILE A 411 13.11 -26.38 -17.30
N ASP A 412 12.52 -26.94 -18.35
CA ASP A 412 12.62 -28.36 -18.68
C ASP A 412 14.05 -28.78 -19.08
N ASN A 413 14.72 -27.93 -19.86
CA ASN A 413 16.03 -28.28 -20.43
C ASN A 413 17.21 -27.91 -19.53
N TYR A 414 17.02 -27.02 -18.54
CA TYR A 414 18.13 -26.50 -17.74
C TYR A 414 17.80 -26.32 -16.25
N LEU A 415 16.81 -25.48 -15.91
CA LEU A 415 16.62 -25.09 -14.49
C LEU A 415 16.20 -26.26 -13.61
N ASN A 416 15.39 -27.18 -14.11
CA ASN A 416 15.00 -28.38 -13.36
C ASN A 416 16.23 -29.19 -12.91
N GLN A 417 17.18 -29.44 -13.80
CA GLN A 417 18.40 -30.18 -13.45
C GLN A 417 19.24 -29.43 -12.41
N TYR A 418 19.35 -28.11 -12.56
CA TYR A 418 20.08 -27.27 -11.62
C TYR A 418 19.43 -27.29 -10.23
N ILE A 419 18.11 -27.10 -10.16
CA ILE A 419 17.33 -27.08 -8.92
C ILE A 419 17.37 -28.45 -8.24
N ASP A 420 17.23 -29.56 -8.98
CA ASP A 420 17.35 -30.90 -8.41
C ASP A 420 18.70 -31.07 -7.71
N SER A 421 19.79 -30.58 -8.32
CA SER A 421 21.13 -30.68 -7.73
C SER A 421 21.24 -29.92 -6.41
N LEU A 422 20.61 -28.75 -6.30
CA LEU A 422 20.54 -27.99 -5.05
C LEU A 422 19.66 -28.70 -4.03
N GLN A 423 18.49 -29.20 -4.42
CA GLN A 423 17.59 -29.94 -3.53
C GLN A 423 18.28 -31.16 -2.92
N VAL A 424 19.07 -31.90 -3.71
CA VAL A 424 19.90 -33.01 -3.23
C VAL A 424 20.99 -32.52 -2.27
N SER A 425 21.74 -31.47 -2.64
CA SER A 425 22.82 -30.90 -1.82
C SER A 425 22.34 -30.43 -0.44
N TYR A 426 21.14 -29.83 -0.40
CA TYR A 426 20.52 -29.31 0.82
C TYR A 426 19.55 -30.27 1.50
N SER A 427 19.36 -31.48 0.98
CA SER A 427 18.31 -32.43 1.40
C SER A 427 18.31 -32.66 2.92
N GLU A 428 19.47 -32.84 3.55
CA GLU A 428 19.57 -33.08 4.99
C GLU A 428 19.11 -31.91 5.88
N LYS A 429 19.09 -30.70 5.31
CA LYS A 429 18.77 -29.42 5.96
C LYS A 429 17.33 -28.95 5.67
N ILE A 430 16.65 -29.58 4.71
CA ILE A 430 15.28 -29.27 4.34
C ILE A 430 14.33 -30.12 5.18
N LYS A 431 13.40 -29.48 5.89
CA LYS A 431 12.32 -30.15 6.62
C LYS A 431 10.98 -29.70 6.07
N ILE A 432 10.05 -30.64 5.81
CA ILE A 432 8.78 -30.37 5.15
C ILE A 432 7.62 -30.98 5.95
N ASN A 433 6.57 -30.20 6.21
CA ASN A 433 5.34 -30.67 6.81
C ASN A 433 4.27 -30.97 5.75
N PHE A 434 4.23 -32.22 5.27
CA PHE A 434 3.26 -32.65 4.26
C PHE A 434 1.83 -32.69 4.77
N ASN A 435 1.61 -32.91 6.08
CA ASN A 435 0.27 -32.88 6.67
C ASN A 435 -0.32 -31.47 6.56
N LEU A 436 0.46 -30.45 6.91
CA LEU A 436 0.06 -29.06 6.77
C LEU A 436 -0.16 -28.67 5.30
N LEU A 437 0.71 -29.12 4.37
CA LEU A 437 0.51 -28.89 2.93
C LEU A 437 -0.83 -29.45 2.44
N ASN A 438 -1.21 -30.62 2.94
CA ASN A 438 -2.45 -31.29 2.53
C ASN A 438 -3.69 -30.52 2.99
N GLU A 439 -3.64 -29.89 4.17
CA GLU A 439 -4.72 -29.08 4.75
C GLU A 439 -4.88 -27.70 4.12
N ILE A 440 -3.88 -27.19 3.40
CA ILE A 440 -3.99 -25.91 2.71
C ILE A 440 -4.96 -26.01 1.54
N GLU A 441 -5.95 -25.13 1.52
CA GLU A 441 -6.86 -24.92 0.40
C GLU A 441 -6.51 -23.61 -0.29
N LEU A 442 -6.31 -23.67 -1.61
CA LEU A 442 -6.14 -22.52 -2.47
C LEU A 442 -7.41 -22.27 -3.28
N THR A 443 -7.66 -21.02 -3.60
CA THR A 443 -8.64 -20.63 -4.60
C THR A 443 -8.09 -20.88 -6.01
N ASP A 444 -9.00 -21.08 -6.96
CA ASP A 444 -8.67 -21.19 -8.39
C ASP A 444 -8.57 -19.82 -9.09
N ILE A 445 -8.51 -18.72 -8.31
CA ILE A 445 -8.45 -17.35 -8.80
C ILE A 445 -7.15 -16.72 -8.32
N ASP A 446 -6.22 -16.51 -9.24
CA ASP A 446 -5.03 -15.70 -8.97
C ASP A 446 -5.44 -14.23 -8.87
N LEU A 447 -5.06 -13.56 -7.78
CA LEU A 447 -5.23 -12.12 -7.58
C LEU A 447 -3.87 -11.44 -7.74
N TYR A 448 -3.82 -10.28 -8.41
CA TYR A 448 -2.66 -9.40 -8.29
C TYR A 448 -2.92 -8.41 -7.15
N ALA A 449 -2.38 -8.71 -5.95
CA ALA A 449 -2.63 -7.87 -4.78
C ALA A 449 -1.62 -6.73 -4.69
N TYR A 450 -2.12 -5.50 -4.54
CA TYR A 450 -1.29 -4.31 -4.39
C TYR A 450 -1.85 -3.37 -3.32
N LYS A 451 -0.96 -2.76 -2.53
CA LYS A 451 -1.25 -1.65 -1.62
C LYS A 451 -1.21 -0.34 -2.41
N LYS A 452 -2.33 0.40 -2.42
CA LYS A 452 -2.37 1.72 -3.06
C LYS A 452 -1.75 2.78 -2.13
N GLY A 453 -1.05 3.74 -2.71
CA GLY A 453 -0.56 4.92 -1.98
C GLY A 453 0.69 4.67 -1.14
N VAL A 454 1.45 3.63 -1.47
CA VAL A 454 2.77 3.34 -0.86
C VAL A 454 3.85 3.25 -1.96
N PRO A 455 5.13 3.47 -1.63
CA PRO A 455 6.23 3.46 -2.61
C PRO A 455 6.40 2.12 -3.32
N TYR A 456 6.30 1.03 -2.55
CA TYR A 456 6.38 -0.32 -3.06
C TYR A 456 5.02 -1.00 -2.86
N PRO A 457 4.17 -1.01 -3.90
CA PRO A 457 2.78 -1.44 -3.76
C PRO A 457 2.62 -2.96 -3.72
N MET A 458 3.63 -3.74 -4.10
CA MET A 458 3.56 -5.20 -4.08
C MET A 458 3.38 -5.72 -2.65
N VAL A 459 2.35 -6.54 -2.40
CA VAL A 459 2.13 -7.15 -1.08
C VAL A 459 3.15 -8.27 -0.83
N VAL A 460 3.48 -9.02 -1.87
CA VAL A 460 4.47 -10.10 -1.90
C VAL A 460 5.26 -10.03 -3.20
N PRO A 461 6.48 -10.62 -3.26
CA PRO A 461 7.21 -10.75 -4.51
C PRO A 461 6.44 -11.59 -5.51
N VAL A 462 6.75 -11.40 -6.80
CA VAL A 462 6.21 -12.23 -7.88
C VAL A 462 6.48 -13.72 -7.65
N PHE A 463 5.59 -14.56 -8.18
CA PHE A 463 5.75 -16.01 -8.09
C PHE A 463 7.09 -16.46 -8.70
N PRO A 464 7.86 -17.34 -8.04
CA PRO A 464 9.15 -17.77 -8.54
C PRO A 464 8.94 -18.84 -9.61
N VAL A 465 9.04 -18.44 -10.87
CA VAL A 465 8.94 -19.34 -12.04
C VAL A 465 10.27 -20.10 -12.21
N LEU A 466 10.50 -21.11 -11.37
CA LEU A 466 11.79 -21.80 -11.28
C LEU A 466 11.70 -23.28 -11.69
N THR A 467 10.61 -23.96 -11.35
CA THR A 467 10.40 -25.38 -11.67
C THR A 467 8.93 -25.68 -11.95
N ASN A 468 8.68 -26.73 -12.72
CA ASN A 468 7.35 -27.29 -12.98
C ASN A 468 7.19 -28.72 -12.41
N LYS A 469 8.15 -29.19 -11.62
CA LYS A 469 8.14 -30.54 -11.05
C LYS A 469 7.25 -30.64 -9.81
N SER A 470 6.49 -31.72 -9.72
CA SER A 470 5.65 -32.04 -8.56
C SER A 470 6.25 -33.10 -7.63
N VAL A 471 7.34 -33.75 -8.03
CA VAL A 471 8.04 -34.73 -7.21
C VAL A 471 8.80 -34.01 -6.09
N ILE A 472 8.68 -34.53 -4.87
CA ILE A 472 9.41 -34.06 -3.69
C ILE A 472 10.00 -35.31 -3.03
N ASP A 473 11.20 -35.68 -3.45
CA ASP A 473 11.97 -36.86 -3.03
C ASP A 473 13.26 -36.48 -2.28
N TYR A 474 13.30 -35.24 -1.80
CA TYR A 474 14.36 -34.66 -1.00
C TYR A 474 13.78 -34.10 0.32
N GLY A 475 14.65 -33.75 1.26
CA GLY A 475 14.23 -33.26 2.56
C GLY A 475 13.79 -34.38 3.51
N LYS A 476 13.45 -33.97 4.73
CA LYS A 476 12.89 -34.83 5.77
C LYS A 476 11.45 -34.43 6.04
N GLU A 477 10.56 -35.40 6.02
CA GLU A 477 9.19 -35.20 6.49
C GLU A 477 9.19 -34.99 8.01
N VAL A 478 8.50 -33.94 8.46
CA VAL A 478 8.35 -33.60 9.88
C VAL A 478 6.93 -33.14 10.19
N ASN A 479 6.55 -33.24 11.46
CA ASN A 479 5.46 -32.45 12.03
C ASN A 479 6.12 -31.51 13.04
N PHE A 480 6.04 -30.19 12.78
CA PHE A 480 6.67 -29.17 13.63
C PHE A 480 6.01 -29.04 14.99
#